data_AF-T0ZVM6-F1
#
_entry.id   AF-T0ZVM6-F1
#
_cell.length_a   1.000
_cell.length_b   1.000
_cell.length_c   1.000
_cell.angle_alpha   90.00
_cell.angle_beta   90.00
_cell.angle_gamma   90.00
#
_symmetry.space_group_name_H-M   'P 1'
#
loop_
_entity.id
_entity.type
_entity.pdbx_description
1 polymer ?
#
loop_
_entity_poly.entity_id
_entity_poly.type
_entity_poly.pdbx_seq_one_letter_code
_entity_poly.pdbx_strand_id
1 'polypeptide(L)' 'MSEIAREVLPVSIEEEMRQSYLDYAMSVIVGRALPDVRDGLKPVHRRVLYAMRELGNEWNKPYKKSARVVGDVIGK' A
#
# COMPACT_ATOMS: atom_id res chain seq x y z
N MET A 1 32.06 -7.11 28.95
CA MET A 1 30.94 -7.49 28.06
C MET A 1 29.77 -6.62 28.45
N SER A 2 29.49 -5.59 27.65
CA SER A 2 28.45 -4.60 27.92
C SER A 2 27.08 -5.27 27.82
N GLU A 3 26.33 -5.25 28.92
CA GLU A 3 24.91 -5.59 28.94
C GLU A 3 24.19 -4.65 27.99
N ILE A 4 23.76 -5.19 26.84
CA ILE A 4 22.77 -4.54 25.99
C ILE A 4 21.47 -4.64 26.78
N ALA A 5 21.22 -3.64 27.63
CA ALA A 5 19.94 -3.47 28.29
C ALA A 5 18.88 -3.35 27.20
N ARG A 6 18.14 -4.44 26.94
CA ARG A 6 16.83 -4.35 26.31
C ARG A 6 15.95 -3.62 27.32
N GLU A 7 15.81 -2.30 27.16
CA GLU A 7 14.74 -1.56 27.81
C GLU A 7 13.41 -2.14 27.32
N VAL A 8 12.85 -3.05 28.10
CA VAL A 8 11.48 -3.52 27.89
C VAL A 8 10.59 -2.48 28.54
N LEU A 9 10.05 -1.58 27.71
CA LEU A 9 9.05 -0.62 28.16
C LEU A 9 7.73 -1.38 28.38
N PRO A 10 7.19 -1.42 29.62
CA PRO A 10 5.89 -2.03 29.85
C PRO A 10 4.81 -1.16 29.17
N VAL A 11 3.99 -1.80 28.34
CA VAL A 11 2.86 -1.15 27.63
C VAL A 11 1.55 -1.72 28.16
N SER A 12 0.57 -0.85 28.39
CA SER A 12 -0.78 -1.28 28.73
C SER A 12 -1.44 -1.94 27.53
N ILE A 13 -1.94 -3.17 27.70
CA ILE A 13 -2.62 -3.91 26.63
C ILE A 13 -3.86 -3.17 26.11
N GLU A 14 -4.60 -2.48 26.98
CA GLU A 14 -5.81 -1.75 26.59
C GLU A 14 -5.46 -0.58 25.66
N GLU A 15 -4.39 0.14 26.00
CA GLU A 15 -3.93 1.29 25.21
C GLU A 15 -3.34 0.85 23.88
N GLU A 16 -2.52 -0.19 23.88
CA GLU A 16 -1.94 -0.75 22.66
C GLU A 16 -3.01 -1.26 21.69
N MET A 17 -4.02 -1.97 22.21
CA MET A 17 -5.13 -2.47 21.42
C MET A 17 -5.93 -1.35 20.76
N ARG A 18 -6.20 -0.27 21.50
CA ARG A 18 -6.92 0.90 20.99
C ARG A 18 -6.10 1.60 19.90
N GLN A 19 -4.81 1.82 20.13
CA GLN A 19 -3.92 2.48 19.20
C GLN A 19 -3.76 1.67 17.91
N SER A 20 -3.41 0.38 18.02
CA SER A 20 -3.25 -0.53 16.88
C SER A 20 -4.55 -0.65 16.06
N TYR A 21 -5.71 -0.69 16.72
CA TYR A 21 -7.00 -0.71 16.04
C TYR A 21 -7.25 0.57 15.23
N LEU A 22 -7.03 1.74 15.85
CA LEU A 22 -7.21 3.03 15.20
C LEU A 22 -6.24 3.22 14.02
N ASP A 23 -4.99 2.83 14.18
CA ASP A 23 -3.96 2.93 13.13
C ASP A 23 -4.32 2.05 11.92
N TYR A 24 -4.74 0.82 12.17
CA TYR A 24 -5.19 -0.06 11.10
C TYR A 24 -6.47 0.46 10.43
N ALA A 25 -7.46 0.88 11.22
CA ALA A 25 -8.71 1.41 10.70
C ALA A 25 -8.46 2.64 9.80
N MET A 26 -7.65 3.58 10.26
CA MET A 26 -7.34 4.80 9.52
C MET A 26 -6.58 4.50 8.22
N SER A 27 -5.61 3.58 8.28
CA SER A 27 -4.87 3.09 7.11
C SER A 27 -5.79 2.43 6.08
N VAL A 28 -6.77 1.64 6.52
CA VAL A 28 -7.75 1.02 5.61
C VAL A 28 -8.66 2.07 4.98
N ILE A 29 -9.20 2.99 5.77
CA ILE A 29 -10.13 4.01 5.28
C ILE A 29 -9.48 4.88 4.20
N VAL A 30 -8.30 5.44 4.49
CA VAL A 30 -7.63 6.41 3.61
C VAL A 30 -6.81 5.72 2.52
N GLY A 31 -6.11 4.65 2.87
CA GLY A 31 -5.09 4.04 2.01
C GLY A 31 -5.58 2.86 1.16
N ARG A 32 -6.80 2.37 1.37
CA ARG A 32 -7.26 1.13 0.72
C ARG A 32 -8.71 1.15 0.25
N ALA A 33 -9.64 1.48 1.14
CA ALA A 33 -11.06 1.21 0.95
C ALA A 33 -11.77 2.30 0.14
N LEU A 34 -11.60 3.57 0.51
CA LEU A 34 -12.31 4.69 -0.10
C LEU A 34 -11.54 5.25 -1.32
N PRO A 35 -12.22 5.51 -2.44
CA PRO A 35 -11.62 6.20 -3.58
C PRO A 35 -11.48 7.71 -3.32
N ASP A 36 -10.57 8.35 -4.03
CA ASP A 36 -10.42 9.81 -4.02
C ASP A 36 -11.52 10.47 -4.86
N VAL A 37 -12.03 11.61 -4.43
CA VAL A 37 -13.14 12.30 -5.12
C VAL A 37 -12.72 12.88 -6.48
N ARG A 38 -11.42 13.18 -6.64
CA ARG A 38 -10.89 13.87 -7.83
C ARG A 38 -10.88 12.97 -9.05
N ASP A 39 -10.60 11.69 -8.86
CA ASP A 39 -10.44 10.71 -9.94
C ASP A 39 -11.35 9.47 -9.78
N GLY A 40 -11.98 9.28 -8.63
CA GLY A 40 -12.80 8.10 -8.33
C GLY A 40 -11.98 6.81 -8.17
N LEU A 41 -10.65 6.89 -8.10
CA LEU A 41 -9.78 5.72 -8.12
C LEU A 41 -9.27 5.37 -6.72
N LYS A 42 -9.31 4.06 -6.43
CA LYS A 42 -8.58 3.48 -5.31
C LYS A 42 -7.07 3.50 -5.60
N PRO A 43 -6.21 3.52 -4.56
CA PRO A 43 -4.76 3.55 -4.75
C PRO A 43 -4.20 2.44 -5.65
N VAL A 44 -4.80 1.23 -5.62
CA VAL A 44 -4.39 0.11 -6.47
C VAL A 44 -4.62 0.38 -7.96
N HIS A 45 -5.75 0.98 -8.34
CA HIS A 45 -6.03 1.31 -9.74
C HIS A 45 -5.05 2.35 -10.26
N ARG A 46 -4.74 3.35 -9.43
CA ARG A 46 -3.79 4.41 -9.78
C ARG A 46 -2.39 3.86 -10.07
N ARG A 47 -1.90 2.94 -9.23
CA ARG A 47 -0.59 2.26 -9.44
C ARG A 47 -0.58 1.42 -10.72
N VAL A 48 -1.64 0.67 -11.00
CA VAL A 48 -1.75 -0.16 -12.21
C VAL A 48 -1.76 0.70 -13.47
N LEU A 49 -2.60 1.74 -13.52
CA LEU A 49 -2.68 2.64 -14.67
C LEU A 49 -1.37 3.40 -14.89
N TYR A 50 -0.72 3.84 -13.80
CA TYR A 50 0.59 4.47 -13.87
C TYR A 50 1.64 3.53 -14.45
N ALA A 51 1.75 2.29 -13.96
CA ALA A 51 2.70 1.31 -14.48
C ALA A 51 2.43 0.96 -15.95
N MET A 52 1.16 0.83 -16.35
CA MET A 52 0.79 0.60 -17.76
C MET A 52 1.22 1.76 -18.66
N ARG A 53 1.11 3.01 -18.18
CA ARG A 53 1.59 4.20 -18.88
C ARG A 53 3.11 4.21 -19.02
N GLU A 54 3.84 3.94 -17.93
CA GLU A 54 5.32 3.86 -17.94
C GLU A 54 5.83 2.74 -18.87
N LEU A 55 5.10 1.63 -18.95
CA LEU A 55 5.39 0.53 -19.87
C LEU A 55 5.03 0.84 -21.33
N GLY A 56 4.38 1.97 -21.63
CA GLY A 56 3.91 2.33 -22.97
C GLY A 56 2.88 1.34 -23.53
N ASN A 57 2.00 0.81 -22.67
CA ASN A 57 0.93 -0.10 -23.09
C ASN A 57 -0.31 0.67 -23.55
N GLU A 58 -0.17 1.37 -24.67
CA GLU A 58 -1.26 2.13 -25.29
C GLU A 58 -2.10 1.25 -26.22
N TRP A 59 -3.32 1.71 -26.51
CA TRP A 59 -4.30 1.00 -27.35
C TRP A 59 -3.80 0.68 -28.77
N ASN A 60 -2.80 1.40 -29.27
CA ASN A 60 -2.22 1.22 -30.61
C ASN A 60 -0.97 0.30 -30.61
N LYS A 61 -0.63 -0.33 -29.48
CA LYS A 61 0.55 -1.21 -29.34
C LYS A 61 0.16 -2.69 -29.25
N PRO A 62 1.10 -3.62 -29.56
CA PRO A 62 0.87 -5.05 -29.38
C PRO A 62 0.61 -5.43 -27.92
N TYR A 63 -0.18 -6.48 -27.72
CA TYR A 63 -0.51 -7.00 -26.39
C TYR A 63 0.73 -7.46 -25.60
N LYS A 64 0.73 -7.13 -24.31
CA LYS A 64 1.73 -7.61 -23.33
C LYS A 64 1.07 -8.57 -22.35
N LYS A 65 1.84 -9.54 -21.85
CA LYS A 65 1.35 -10.50 -20.85
C LYS A 65 1.04 -9.78 -19.53
N SER A 66 -0.11 -10.10 -18.92
CA SER A 66 -0.54 -9.49 -17.65
C SER A 66 0.48 -9.70 -16.52
N ALA A 67 1.14 -10.87 -16.48
CA ALA A 67 2.18 -11.16 -15.50
C ALA A 67 3.32 -10.12 -15.50
N ARG A 68 3.65 -9.54 -16.66
CA ARG A 68 4.67 -8.49 -16.76
C ARG A 68 4.20 -7.18 -16.11
N VAL A 69 2.95 -6.79 -16.33
CA VAL A 69 2.38 -5.57 -15.73
C VAL A 69 2.23 -5.75 -14.22
N VAL A 70 1.73 -6.90 -13.76
CA VAL A 70 1.62 -7.21 -12.33
C VAL A 70 2.99 -7.21 -11.66
N GLY A 71 4.02 -7.77 -12.30
CA GLY A 71 5.39 -7.76 -11.79
C GLY A 71 5.95 -6.34 -11.60
N ASP A 72 5.74 -5.45 -12.58
CA ASP A 72 6.19 -4.05 -12.48
C ASP A 72 5.44 -3.26 -11.39
N VAL A 73 4.15 -3.55 -11.19
CA VAL A 73 3.33 -2.92 -10.12
C VAL A 73 3.72 -3.38 -8.72
N ILE A 74 4.23 -4.61 -8.57
CA ILE A 74 4.70 -5.14 -7.27
C ILE A 74 6.14 -4.70 -6.99
N GLY A 75 6.98 -4.61 -8.02
CA GLY A 75 8.40 -4.30 -7.89
C GLY A 75 8.73 -2.81 -7.73
N LYS A 76 7.77 -1.90 -8.02
CA LYS A 76 7.87 -0.45 -7.84
C LYS A 76 6.91 0.01 -6.74
#